data_AF-A0A9P1G6U0-F1
#
_entry.id   AF-A0A9P1G6U0-F1
#
_cell.length_a   1.000
_cell.length_b   1.000
_cell.length_c   1.000
_cell.angle_alpha   90.00
_cell.angle_beta   90.00
_cell.angle_gamma   90.00
#
_symmetry.space_group_name_H-M   'P 1'
#
loop_
_entity.id
_entity.type
_entity.pdbx_description
1 polymer ?
#
loop_
_entity_poly.entity_id
_entity_poly.type
_entity_poly.pdbx_seq_one_letter_code
_entity_poly.pdbx_strand_id
1 'polypeptide(L)'
;MAARKEYGPGQPFKGLNINGSLHMTIQTGVLIETLAALGAKVRWCSCNIFSTQDHAAAAIAKANTATVFAWKGETLPEYWWCTEQMMTVPGADGCDQLVDDGGDATLLVHKGKELEEKFAKDGSLPDPASTTNAEFKCVLQVLRDSIQADKTKYTRMAAKCKGVSEETTTGVHRLREMAAKGELLFPAINVNDCVTKSKFDNVYGCRHSLPDSIMRATDVMIGGKRALVAGYGDVGKGCAFAMRGAGARVLITEIDPICALQACMEGFQVVTIEECVGEVDIFTSATGNFKIITLDHMKKMKNNAIVCNIGHFDNEIAMEDLENFPGIKVENIKPQVDRFVFPDGHGVIVLASGRLVNLGCATGHPSFVMSCSFTNQVLAQLDILENCTKNKKYKNDVYLLPKQLDEKVAALHLPSLGANLTKLSKEQADYIGVGVDGPFKQVSLELSQRSLLQQTLDFRPREEERNVSEDIQVKVAVGIYIYVTPIILEDSKLEPELMVFVCGHRRDIPDDGQPFKGILRWAGGEVRLDAWRPVELGQEDCLQLLTSMRFEPDLPRGRAWSPV
;
A
#
# COMPACT_ATOMS: atom_id res chain seq x y z
N MET A 1 7.33 -16.67 -17.22
CA MET A 1 7.65 -17.43 -18.46
C MET A 1 6.51 -17.47 -19.48
N ALA A 2 5.26 -17.79 -19.10
CA ALA A 2 4.13 -17.80 -20.05
C ALA A 2 3.96 -16.47 -20.81
N ALA A 3 4.13 -15.33 -20.12
CA ALA A 3 4.14 -14.01 -20.76
C ALA A 3 5.19 -13.86 -21.88
N ARG A 4 6.40 -14.42 -21.72
CA ARG A 4 7.43 -14.41 -22.79
C ARG A 4 6.96 -15.20 -24.01
N LYS A 5 6.31 -16.34 -23.80
CA LYS A 5 5.78 -17.19 -24.88
C LYS A 5 4.61 -16.52 -25.60
N GLU A 6 3.70 -15.91 -24.85
CA GLU A 6 2.48 -15.28 -25.38
C GLU A 6 2.78 -13.96 -26.08
N TYR A 7 3.53 -13.07 -25.44
CA TYR A 7 3.72 -11.68 -25.90
C TYR A 7 5.07 -11.45 -26.58
N GLY A 8 6.07 -12.30 -26.36
CA GLY A 8 7.40 -12.17 -26.95
C GLY A 8 7.40 -12.08 -28.48
N PRO A 9 6.67 -12.94 -29.23
CA PRO A 9 6.63 -12.85 -30.69
C PRO A 9 6.09 -11.50 -31.22
N GLY A 10 5.20 -10.85 -30.46
CA GLY A 10 4.63 -9.55 -30.83
C GLY A 10 5.52 -8.35 -30.53
N GLN A 11 6.57 -8.52 -29.71
CA GLN A 11 7.48 -7.45 -29.27
C GLN A 11 6.74 -6.15 -28.85
N PRO A 12 5.74 -6.22 -27.96
CA PRO A 12 4.86 -5.08 -27.67
C PRO A 12 5.61 -3.85 -27.12
N PHE A 13 6.76 -4.05 -26.47
CA PHE A 13 7.56 -2.97 -25.89
C PHE A 13 8.70 -2.51 -26.80
N LYS A 14 8.72 -2.92 -28.08
CA LYS A 14 9.79 -2.57 -29.01
C LYS A 14 10.03 -1.05 -29.05
N GLY A 15 11.21 -0.65 -28.62
CA GLY A 15 11.66 0.75 -28.65
C GLY A 15 11.26 1.59 -27.45
N LEU A 16 10.49 1.03 -26.50
CA LEU A 16 10.17 1.71 -25.24
C LEU A 16 11.32 1.61 -24.25
N ASN A 17 11.56 2.69 -23.51
CA ASN A 17 12.43 2.67 -22.34
C ASN A 17 11.58 2.37 -21.10
N ILE A 18 11.78 1.20 -20.49
CA ILE A 18 11.11 0.83 -19.24
C ILE A 18 12.14 0.86 -18.12
N ASN A 19 11.87 1.68 -17.13
CA ASN A 19 12.74 1.88 -15.99
C ASN A 19 12.15 1.19 -14.75
N GLY A 20 13.00 0.61 -13.91
CA GLY A 20 12.56 -0.11 -12.71
C GLY A 20 13.31 0.29 -11.45
N SER A 21 12.56 0.46 -10.36
CA SER A 21 13.03 0.66 -8.98
C SER A 21 12.39 -0.38 -8.07
N LEU A 22 12.74 -1.64 -8.30
CA LEU A 22 12.32 -2.82 -7.53
C LEU A 22 13.57 -3.47 -6.94
N HIS A 23 13.45 -4.16 -5.81
CA HIS A 23 14.54 -4.93 -5.20
C HIS A 23 15.34 -5.73 -6.25
N MET A 24 16.65 -5.52 -6.38
CA MET A 24 17.46 -6.15 -7.42
C MET A 24 17.87 -7.59 -7.05
N THR A 25 16.91 -8.51 -7.15
CA THR A 25 17.04 -9.94 -6.79
C THR A 25 17.10 -10.84 -8.03
N ILE A 26 17.31 -12.15 -7.82
CA ILE A 26 17.19 -13.18 -8.85
C ILE A 26 15.79 -13.17 -9.48
N GLN A 27 14.75 -12.99 -8.66
CA GLN A 27 13.37 -12.94 -9.13
C GLN A 27 13.17 -11.73 -10.05
N THR A 28 13.69 -10.58 -9.65
CA THR A 28 13.63 -9.35 -10.45
C THR A 28 14.43 -9.47 -11.74
N GLY A 29 15.55 -10.19 -11.74
CA GLY A 29 16.26 -10.54 -12.96
C GLY A 29 15.36 -11.22 -14.00
N VAL A 30 14.47 -12.14 -13.57
CA VAL A 30 13.51 -12.80 -14.46
C VAL A 30 12.45 -11.83 -14.99
N LEU A 31 12.01 -10.85 -14.19
CA LEU A 31 11.12 -9.77 -14.63
C LEU A 31 11.81 -8.89 -15.68
N ILE A 32 13.02 -8.40 -15.40
CA ILE A 32 13.83 -7.58 -16.31
C ILE A 32 13.99 -8.26 -17.66
N GLU A 33 14.44 -9.52 -17.66
CA GLU A 33 14.59 -10.30 -18.89
C GLU A 33 13.25 -10.55 -19.61
N THR A 34 12.14 -10.59 -18.87
CA THR A 34 10.80 -10.69 -19.50
C THR A 34 10.44 -9.41 -20.23
N LEU A 35 10.66 -8.24 -19.61
CA LEU A 35 10.44 -6.94 -20.25
C LEU A 35 11.34 -6.79 -21.50
N ALA A 36 12.62 -7.15 -21.39
CA ALA A 36 13.56 -7.16 -22.51
C ALA A 36 13.14 -8.14 -23.60
N ALA A 37 12.68 -9.35 -23.26
CA ALA A 37 12.18 -10.34 -24.21
C ALA A 37 10.90 -9.88 -24.92
N LEU A 38 10.13 -8.96 -24.34
CA LEU A 38 8.98 -8.29 -24.96
C LEU A 38 9.37 -7.04 -25.76
N GLY A 39 10.67 -6.70 -25.84
CA GLY A 39 11.23 -5.67 -26.73
C GLY A 39 11.66 -4.36 -26.05
N ALA A 40 11.53 -4.26 -24.72
CA ALA A 40 11.88 -3.05 -23.98
C ALA A 40 13.40 -2.83 -23.89
N LYS A 41 13.82 -1.56 -23.83
CA LYS A 41 15.14 -1.15 -23.34
C LYS A 41 15.01 -0.89 -21.84
N VAL A 42 15.74 -1.64 -21.02
CA VAL A 42 15.53 -1.65 -19.57
C VAL A 42 16.68 -0.96 -18.83
N ARG A 43 16.35 -0.14 -17.83
CA ARG A 43 17.29 0.39 -16.83
C ARG A 43 16.76 0.10 -15.44
N TRP A 44 17.63 -0.21 -14.49
CA TRP A 44 17.21 -0.69 -13.18
C TRP A 44 18.08 -0.17 -12.03
N CYS A 45 17.44 0.16 -10.92
CA CYS A 45 18.07 0.31 -9.60
C CYS A 45 17.28 -0.49 -8.56
N SER A 46 17.87 -0.69 -7.39
CA SER A 46 17.17 -1.30 -6.25
C SER A 46 16.39 -0.22 -5.48
N CYS A 47 15.26 -0.59 -4.84
CA CYS A 47 14.50 0.30 -3.95
C CYS A 47 14.88 0.16 -2.46
N ASN A 48 15.96 -0.59 -2.15
CA ASN A 48 16.46 -0.70 -0.79
C ASN A 48 17.95 -1.07 -0.77
N ILE A 49 18.70 -0.34 0.05
CA ILE A 49 20.16 -0.43 0.20
C ILE A 49 20.71 -1.82 0.55
N PHE A 50 19.89 -2.69 1.15
CA PHE A 50 20.31 -4.04 1.54
C PHE A 50 19.66 -5.15 0.73
N SER A 51 18.77 -4.84 -0.21
CA SER A 51 17.97 -5.86 -0.89
C SER A 51 18.62 -6.47 -2.13
N THR A 52 19.66 -5.83 -2.67
CA THR A 52 20.33 -6.30 -3.88
C THR A 52 21.00 -7.65 -3.65
N GLN A 53 20.85 -8.54 -4.62
CA GLN A 53 21.66 -9.74 -4.76
C GLN A 53 22.70 -9.48 -5.84
N ASP A 54 23.95 -9.22 -5.46
CA ASP A 54 24.99 -8.73 -6.39
C ASP A 54 25.22 -9.67 -7.59
N HIS A 55 25.09 -10.98 -7.38
CA HIS A 55 25.19 -11.97 -8.46
C HIS A 55 24.01 -11.88 -9.46
N ALA A 56 22.82 -11.50 -9.02
CA ALA A 56 21.69 -11.23 -9.91
C ALA A 56 21.91 -9.94 -10.71
N ALA A 57 22.34 -8.86 -10.03
CA ALA A 57 22.67 -7.59 -10.69
C ALA A 57 23.78 -7.77 -11.75
N ALA A 58 24.85 -8.48 -11.39
CA ALA A 58 25.96 -8.79 -12.29
C ALA A 58 25.51 -9.65 -13.48
N ALA A 59 24.65 -10.66 -13.27
CA ALA A 59 24.13 -11.50 -14.35
C ALA A 59 23.31 -10.69 -15.36
N ILE A 60 22.44 -9.79 -14.91
CA ILE A 60 21.63 -8.93 -15.77
C ILE A 60 22.50 -7.93 -16.55
N ALA A 61 23.45 -7.28 -15.87
CA ALA A 61 24.40 -6.39 -16.53
C ALA A 61 25.25 -7.14 -17.57
N LYS A 62 25.71 -8.36 -17.26
CA LYS A 62 26.51 -9.20 -18.16
C LYS A 62 25.71 -9.70 -19.37
N ALA A 63 24.44 -10.06 -19.16
CA ALA A 63 23.52 -10.48 -20.22
C ALA A 63 23.11 -9.30 -21.13
N ASN A 64 23.39 -8.05 -20.72
CA ASN A 64 23.01 -6.84 -21.42
C ASN A 64 21.50 -6.74 -21.68
N THR A 65 20.69 -7.29 -20.77
CA THR A 65 19.23 -7.19 -20.80
C THR A 65 18.73 -5.93 -20.12
N ALA A 66 19.53 -5.32 -19.24
CA ALA A 66 19.33 -4.00 -18.69
C ALA A 66 20.65 -3.29 -18.34
N THR A 67 20.61 -1.96 -18.24
CA THR A 67 21.63 -1.20 -17.50
C THR A 67 21.27 -1.17 -16.01
N VAL A 68 22.15 -1.64 -15.13
CA VAL A 68 21.87 -1.82 -13.69
C VAL A 68 22.76 -0.91 -12.85
N PHE A 69 22.15 -0.22 -11.88
CA PHE A 69 22.80 0.59 -10.84
C PHE A 69 22.31 0.09 -9.48
N ALA A 70 22.94 -0.96 -8.98
CA ALA A 70 22.55 -1.57 -7.71
C ALA A 70 23.68 -2.43 -7.13
N TRP A 71 23.92 -2.34 -5.83
CA TRP A 71 24.72 -3.30 -5.07
C TRP A 71 24.20 -3.44 -3.63
N LYS A 72 24.58 -4.50 -2.92
CA LYS A 72 24.19 -4.69 -1.53
C LYS A 72 25.07 -3.84 -0.62
N GLY A 73 24.45 -3.13 0.32
CA GLY A 73 25.16 -2.26 1.26
C GLY A 73 25.45 -0.86 0.73
N GLU A 74 24.59 -0.35 -0.16
CA GLU A 74 24.62 1.06 -0.57
C GLU A 74 24.51 1.99 0.64
N THR A 75 25.20 3.12 0.58
CA THR A 75 24.90 4.28 1.41
C THR A 75 23.67 5.02 0.87
N LEU A 76 23.01 5.86 1.69
CA LEU A 76 21.88 6.67 1.21
C LEU A 76 22.23 7.59 0.02
N PRO A 77 23.41 8.26 -0.03
CA PRO A 77 23.80 9.01 -1.22
C PRO A 77 23.97 8.13 -2.47
N GLU A 78 24.52 6.93 -2.34
CA GLU A 78 24.66 5.97 -3.44
C GLU A 78 23.30 5.48 -3.93
N TYR A 79 22.37 5.18 -3.03
CA TYR A 79 20.99 4.80 -3.35
C TYR A 79 20.29 5.84 -4.24
N TRP A 80 20.28 7.10 -3.81
CA TRP A 80 19.65 8.17 -4.58
C TRP A 80 20.42 8.50 -5.86
N TRP A 81 21.74 8.30 -5.89
CA TRP A 81 22.52 8.35 -7.13
C TRP A 81 22.12 7.25 -8.10
N CYS A 82 21.94 6.01 -7.63
CA CYS A 82 21.48 4.87 -8.43
C CYS A 82 20.10 5.15 -9.06
N THR A 83 19.15 5.67 -8.27
CA THR A 83 17.82 6.07 -8.74
C THR A 83 17.92 7.13 -9.84
N GLU A 84 18.78 8.14 -9.65
CA GLU A 84 19.00 9.20 -10.63
C GLU A 84 19.66 8.68 -11.92
N GLN A 85 20.63 7.77 -11.83
CA GLN A 85 21.26 7.15 -13.01
C GLN A 85 20.28 6.26 -13.77
N MET A 86 19.44 5.51 -13.06
CA MET A 86 18.40 4.68 -13.65
C MET A 86 17.44 5.55 -14.47
N MET A 87 16.94 6.65 -13.90
CA MET A 87 16.02 7.59 -14.57
C MET A 87 16.64 8.37 -15.73
N THR A 88 17.95 8.57 -15.73
CA THR A 88 18.66 9.30 -16.80
C THR A 88 18.91 8.40 -18.01
N VAL A 89 18.03 8.46 -19.01
CA VAL A 89 18.12 7.69 -20.26
C VAL A 89 18.94 8.46 -21.30
N PRO A 90 20.12 7.97 -21.75
CA PRO A 90 20.91 8.68 -22.74
C PRO A 90 20.14 8.92 -24.06
N GLY A 91 20.08 10.17 -24.50
CA GLY A 91 19.42 10.56 -25.75
C GLY A 91 17.88 10.61 -25.67
N ALA A 92 17.29 10.52 -24.48
CA ALA A 92 15.86 10.67 -24.26
C ALA A 92 15.57 11.51 -23.02
N ASP A 93 14.39 12.13 -22.97
CA ASP A 93 13.90 12.87 -21.80
C ASP A 93 13.37 11.94 -20.70
N GLY A 94 14.07 10.84 -20.40
CA GLY A 94 13.65 9.83 -19.42
C GLY A 94 12.90 8.62 -20.02
N CYS A 95 12.21 7.87 -19.14
CA CYS A 95 11.55 6.62 -19.50
C CYS A 95 10.15 6.80 -20.10
N ASP A 96 9.71 5.80 -20.86
CA ASP A 96 8.35 5.72 -21.39
C ASP A 96 7.39 5.14 -20.34
N GLN A 97 7.84 4.19 -19.52
CA GLN A 97 7.07 3.59 -18.43
C GLN A 97 7.97 3.29 -17.23
N LEU A 98 7.39 3.35 -16.04
CA LEU A 98 8.09 3.09 -14.78
C LEU A 98 7.49 1.85 -14.08
N VAL A 99 8.35 1.07 -13.46
CA VAL A 99 8.00 0.03 -12.49
C VAL A 99 8.60 0.46 -11.15
N ASP A 100 7.78 0.61 -10.12
CA ASP A 100 8.21 1.18 -8.83
C ASP A 100 7.77 0.30 -7.67
N ASP A 101 8.53 0.36 -6.59
CA ASP A 101 8.28 -0.33 -5.32
C ASP A 101 8.64 0.58 -4.15
N GLY A 102 7.60 1.05 -3.46
CA GLY A 102 7.69 2.03 -2.37
C GLY A 102 7.52 3.47 -2.85
N GLY A 103 7.53 3.72 -4.17
CA GLY A 103 7.23 5.01 -4.77
C GLY A 103 8.37 6.03 -4.76
N ASP A 104 9.63 5.61 -4.53
CA ASP A 104 10.76 6.54 -4.43
C ASP A 104 11.17 7.14 -5.78
N ALA A 105 11.15 6.33 -6.86
CA ALA A 105 11.41 6.85 -8.20
C ALA A 105 10.30 7.82 -8.62
N THR A 106 9.04 7.46 -8.32
CA THR A 106 7.88 8.33 -8.54
C THR A 106 8.02 9.63 -7.75
N LEU A 107 8.40 9.57 -6.47
CA LEU A 107 8.64 10.73 -5.62
C LEU A 107 9.69 11.66 -6.22
N LEU A 108 10.80 11.11 -6.70
CA LEU A 108 11.90 11.91 -7.24
C LEU A 108 11.47 12.68 -8.50
N VAL A 109 10.66 12.07 -9.38
CA VAL A 109 10.10 12.77 -10.55
C VAL A 109 9.14 13.90 -10.14
N HIS A 110 8.23 13.63 -9.20
CA HIS A 110 7.25 14.62 -8.75
C HIS A 110 7.93 15.80 -8.05
N LYS A 111 8.84 15.49 -7.11
CA LYS A 111 9.56 16.51 -6.35
C LYS A 111 10.55 17.30 -7.21
N GLY A 112 11.18 16.62 -8.17
CA GLY A 112 12.07 17.26 -9.14
C GLY A 112 11.34 18.29 -9.98
N LYS A 113 10.17 17.96 -10.54
CA LYS A 113 9.35 18.92 -11.29
C LYS A 113 8.91 20.10 -10.42
N GLU A 114 8.42 19.85 -9.22
CA GLU A 114 8.02 20.91 -8.27
C GLU A 114 9.17 21.90 -8.00
N LEU A 115 10.37 21.38 -7.76
CA LEU A 115 11.54 22.20 -7.46
C LEU A 115 12.12 22.90 -8.69
N GLU A 116 12.03 22.31 -9.89
CA GLU A 116 12.33 22.99 -11.14
C GLU A 116 11.39 24.17 -11.39
N GLU A 117 10.09 24.00 -11.16
CA GLU A 117 9.11 25.10 -11.26
C GLU A 117 9.38 26.21 -10.25
N LYS A 118 9.78 25.85 -9.03
CA LYS A 118 10.19 26.83 -8.02
C LYS A 118 11.43 27.60 -8.47
N PHE A 119 12.47 26.88 -8.90
CA PHE A 119 13.70 27.48 -9.41
C PHE A 119 13.44 28.40 -10.61
N ALA A 120 12.53 28.03 -11.51
CA ALA A 120 12.14 28.87 -12.65
C ALA A 120 11.44 30.18 -12.22
N LYS A 121 10.72 30.17 -11.09
CA LYS A 121 10.00 31.34 -10.56
C LYS A 121 10.90 32.31 -9.81
N ASP A 122 11.79 31.81 -8.95
CA ASP A 122 12.54 32.64 -7.99
C ASP A 122 14.05 32.39 -7.94
N GLY A 123 14.56 31.43 -8.73
CA GLY A 123 15.98 31.06 -8.73
C GLY A 123 16.45 30.28 -7.49
N SER A 124 15.55 29.90 -6.59
CA SER A 124 15.89 29.16 -5.38
C SER A 124 16.23 27.71 -5.70
N LEU A 125 17.40 27.28 -5.24
CA LEU A 125 17.81 25.87 -5.27
C LEU A 125 17.32 25.15 -4.01
N PRO A 126 16.99 23.86 -4.09
CA PRO A 126 16.70 23.07 -2.91
C PRO A 126 17.90 23.05 -1.96
N ASP A 127 17.61 23.16 -0.66
CA ASP A 127 18.59 23.22 0.41
C ASP A 127 18.48 21.97 1.29
N PRO A 128 19.46 21.05 1.25
CA PRO A 128 19.51 19.90 2.14
C PRO A 128 19.47 20.27 3.63
N ALA A 129 19.88 21.48 4.03
CA ALA A 129 19.80 21.91 5.43
C ALA A 129 18.35 22.22 5.89
N SER A 130 17.38 22.27 4.97
CA SER A 130 15.97 22.55 5.29
C SER A 130 15.21 21.41 5.99
N THR A 131 15.83 20.24 6.12
CA THR A 131 15.24 19.06 6.77
C THR A 131 16.22 18.43 7.75
N THR A 132 15.70 17.79 8.80
CA THR A 132 16.48 16.95 9.72
C THR A 132 16.58 15.50 9.23
N ASN A 133 15.65 15.05 8.37
CA ASN A 133 15.63 13.67 7.86
C ASN A 133 16.82 13.40 6.94
N ALA A 134 17.71 12.49 7.34
CA ALA A 134 18.96 12.19 6.63
C ALA A 134 18.77 11.71 5.19
N GLU A 135 17.72 10.92 4.92
CA GLU A 135 17.43 10.41 3.59
C GLU A 135 16.89 11.52 2.67
N PHE A 136 16.01 12.38 3.18
CA PHE A 136 15.49 13.51 2.41
C PHE A 136 16.55 14.58 2.13
N LYS A 137 17.61 14.69 2.95
CA LYS A 137 18.80 15.49 2.59
C LYS A 137 19.44 15.01 1.30
N CYS A 138 19.55 13.68 1.11
CA CYS A 138 20.11 13.08 -0.10
C CYS A 138 19.23 13.37 -1.32
N VAL A 139 17.90 13.28 -1.18
CA VAL A 139 16.94 13.67 -2.24
C VAL A 139 17.13 15.13 -2.65
N LEU A 140 17.15 16.05 -1.68
CA LEU A 140 17.32 17.49 -1.97
C LEU A 140 18.69 17.78 -2.61
N GLN A 141 19.73 17.07 -2.22
CA GLN A 141 21.07 17.20 -2.81
C GLN A 141 21.08 16.74 -4.27
N VAL A 142 20.52 15.56 -4.57
CA VAL A 142 20.39 15.07 -5.95
C VAL A 142 19.60 16.04 -6.83
N LEU A 143 18.48 16.56 -6.33
CA LEU A 143 17.66 17.53 -7.06
C LEU A 143 18.36 18.89 -7.25
N ARG A 144 19.14 19.33 -6.25
CA ARG A 144 19.96 20.54 -6.36
C ARG A 144 20.96 20.42 -7.51
N ASP A 145 21.71 19.32 -7.51
CA ASP A 145 22.76 19.07 -8.51
C ASP A 145 22.14 18.88 -9.90
N SER A 146 21.00 18.17 -9.99
CA SER A 146 20.26 18.00 -11.24
C SER A 146 19.78 19.33 -11.82
N ILE A 147 19.16 20.21 -11.02
CA ILE A 147 18.65 21.51 -11.49
C ILE A 147 19.79 22.40 -12.01
N GLN A 148 20.97 22.33 -11.39
CA GLN A 148 22.15 23.07 -11.85
C GLN A 148 22.67 22.55 -13.20
N ALA A 149 22.59 21.24 -13.45
CA ALA A 149 23.01 20.63 -14.71
C ALA A 149 21.97 20.80 -15.84
N ASP A 150 20.69 20.60 -15.54
CA ASP A 150 19.57 20.76 -16.46
C ASP A 150 18.32 21.21 -15.69
N LYS A 151 17.92 22.45 -15.94
CA LYS A 151 16.85 23.16 -15.22
C LYS A 151 15.45 22.61 -15.47
N THR A 152 15.27 21.70 -16.42
CA THR A 152 13.94 21.23 -16.85
C THR A 152 13.89 19.71 -17.05
N LYS A 153 14.87 18.97 -16.53
CA LYS A 153 15.02 17.53 -16.70
C LYS A 153 13.77 16.76 -16.24
N TYR A 154 13.33 16.97 -15.01
CA TYR A 154 12.18 16.27 -14.43
C TYR A 154 10.86 16.75 -15.02
N THR A 155 10.78 18.01 -15.43
CA THR A 155 9.63 18.56 -16.17
C THR A 155 9.43 17.80 -17.49
N ARG A 156 10.50 17.59 -18.26
CA ARG A 156 10.43 16.81 -19.51
C ARG A 156 10.19 15.32 -19.23
N MET A 157 10.80 14.77 -18.18
CA MET A 157 10.59 13.38 -17.75
C MET A 157 9.14 13.07 -17.36
N ALA A 158 8.54 13.94 -16.55
CA ALA A 158 7.14 13.83 -16.17
C ALA A 158 6.21 13.88 -17.39
N ALA A 159 6.50 14.72 -18.37
CA ALA A 159 5.72 14.82 -19.60
C ALA A 159 5.90 13.60 -20.53
N LYS A 160 7.06 12.94 -20.48
CA LYS A 160 7.39 11.77 -21.30
C LYS A 160 6.74 10.49 -20.78
N CYS A 161 6.81 10.27 -19.46
CA CYS A 161 6.32 9.06 -18.79
C CYS A 161 4.83 8.81 -19.06
N LYS A 162 4.48 7.59 -19.47
CA LYS A 162 3.10 7.16 -19.78
C LYS A 162 2.37 6.57 -18.60
N GLY A 163 3.09 6.18 -17.56
CA GLY A 163 2.53 5.69 -16.32
C GLY A 163 3.52 4.86 -15.52
N VAL A 164 3.12 4.56 -14.29
CA VAL A 164 3.85 3.73 -13.35
C VAL A 164 3.02 2.53 -12.92
N SER A 165 3.64 1.37 -12.69
CA SER A 165 3.01 0.27 -11.96
C SER A 165 3.72 0.06 -10.62
N GLU A 166 2.95 0.11 -9.54
CA GLU A 166 3.47 0.16 -8.17
C GLU A 166 3.21 -1.14 -7.40
N GLU A 167 4.29 -1.69 -6.84
CA GLU A 167 4.33 -3.02 -6.24
C GLU A 167 3.77 -3.08 -4.82
N THR A 168 3.99 -2.07 -3.98
CA THR A 168 3.75 -2.19 -2.53
C THR A 168 2.70 -1.24 -1.98
N THR A 169 2.11 -1.64 -0.85
CA THR A 169 1.02 -0.91 -0.18
C THR A 169 1.40 0.54 0.12
N THR A 170 2.65 0.81 0.53
CA THR A 170 3.07 2.17 0.85
C THR A 170 3.24 3.05 -0.38
N GLY A 171 3.81 2.52 -1.47
CA GLY A 171 3.88 3.27 -2.73
C GLY A 171 2.48 3.60 -3.25
N VAL A 172 1.54 2.65 -3.15
CA VAL A 172 0.12 2.87 -3.51
C VAL A 172 -0.51 3.96 -2.64
N HIS A 173 -0.21 4.00 -1.34
CA HIS A 173 -0.69 5.08 -0.47
C HIS A 173 -0.22 6.45 -0.96
N ARG A 174 1.09 6.60 -1.26
CA ARG A 174 1.66 7.83 -1.84
C ARG A 174 0.97 8.23 -3.14
N LEU A 175 0.73 7.27 -4.03
CA LEU A 175 0.03 7.50 -5.30
C LEU A 175 -1.40 7.98 -5.09
N ARG A 176 -2.16 7.35 -4.19
CA ARG A 176 -3.54 7.74 -3.85
C ARG A 176 -3.60 9.13 -3.25
N GLU A 177 -2.65 9.48 -2.38
CA GLU A 177 -2.55 10.84 -1.81
C GLU A 177 -2.30 11.89 -2.89
N MET A 178 -1.35 11.64 -3.80
CA MET A 178 -1.08 12.56 -4.92
C MET A 178 -2.28 12.68 -5.86
N ALA A 179 -2.96 11.57 -6.18
CA ALA A 179 -4.15 11.58 -7.01
C ALA A 179 -5.29 12.39 -6.36
N ALA A 180 -5.54 12.19 -5.06
CA ALA A 180 -6.56 12.91 -4.31
C ALA A 180 -6.31 14.43 -4.26
N LYS A 181 -5.05 14.86 -4.29
CA LYS A 181 -4.64 16.27 -4.36
C LYS A 181 -4.58 16.83 -5.79
N GLY A 182 -4.75 16.00 -6.81
CA GLY A 182 -4.55 16.40 -8.21
C GLY A 182 -3.08 16.66 -8.58
N GLU A 183 -2.14 16.15 -7.77
CA GLU A 183 -0.69 16.33 -7.94
C GLU A 183 -0.03 15.21 -8.75
N LEU A 184 -0.73 14.08 -8.94
CA LEU A 184 -0.21 12.94 -9.69
C LEU A 184 0.07 13.33 -11.16
N LEU A 185 1.30 13.12 -11.62
CA LEU A 185 1.78 13.62 -12.91
C LEU A 185 1.51 12.68 -14.09
N PHE A 186 1.29 11.39 -13.84
CA PHE A 186 0.99 10.38 -14.85
C PHE A 186 0.13 9.25 -14.24
N PRO A 187 -0.60 8.46 -15.06
CA PRO A 187 -1.43 7.36 -14.58
C PRO A 187 -0.63 6.33 -13.77
N ALA A 188 -1.26 5.73 -12.78
CA ALA A 188 -0.65 4.67 -12.00
C ALA A 188 -1.51 3.40 -11.96
N ILE A 189 -0.89 2.23 -12.06
CA ILE A 189 -1.54 0.94 -11.79
C ILE A 189 -1.07 0.44 -10.43
N ASN A 190 -2.02 0.24 -9.54
CA ASN A 190 -1.82 -0.41 -8.26
C ASN A 190 -1.76 -1.93 -8.48
N VAL A 191 -0.54 -2.47 -8.54
CA VAL A 191 -0.30 -3.91 -8.64
C VAL A 191 -0.48 -4.58 -7.28
N ASN A 192 -0.18 -3.87 -6.19
CA ASN A 192 -0.30 -4.41 -4.83
C ASN A 192 -1.68 -5.02 -4.54
N ASP A 193 -2.76 -4.32 -4.93
CA ASP A 193 -4.13 -4.70 -4.59
C ASP A 193 -4.73 -5.73 -5.56
N CYS A 194 -3.96 -6.22 -6.55
CA CYS A 194 -4.34 -7.44 -7.26
C CYS A 194 -4.39 -8.60 -6.25
N VAL A 195 -5.40 -9.45 -6.32
CA VAL A 195 -5.60 -10.57 -5.37
C VAL A 195 -4.41 -11.53 -5.44
N THR A 196 -3.95 -11.85 -6.65
CA THR A 196 -2.76 -12.70 -6.87
C THR A 196 -1.44 -12.04 -6.47
N LYS A 197 -1.46 -10.77 -6.06
CA LYS A 197 -0.35 -10.10 -5.39
C LYS A 197 -0.59 -10.09 -3.89
N SER A 198 -1.47 -9.21 -3.38
CA SER A 198 -1.70 -9.00 -1.95
C SER A 198 -1.94 -10.30 -1.15
N LYS A 199 -2.80 -11.20 -1.63
CA LYS A 199 -3.16 -12.43 -0.90
C LYS A 199 -2.16 -13.56 -1.07
N PHE A 200 -1.15 -13.38 -1.91
CA PHE A 200 -0.12 -14.39 -2.16
C PHE A 200 1.26 -13.93 -1.72
N ASP A 201 1.75 -12.85 -2.31
CA ASP A 201 3.05 -12.25 -2.02
C ASP A 201 3.14 -11.83 -0.55
N ASN A 202 2.29 -10.88 -0.14
CA ASN A 202 2.36 -10.30 1.19
C ASN A 202 2.10 -11.36 2.28
N VAL A 203 1.27 -12.37 1.99
CA VAL A 203 0.94 -13.44 2.94
C VAL A 203 1.97 -14.58 2.90
N TYR A 204 2.06 -15.32 1.81
CA TYR A 204 2.89 -16.54 1.71
C TYR A 204 4.37 -16.22 1.47
N GLY A 205 4.69 -15.10 0.82
CA GLY A 205 6.06 -14.63 0.67
C GLY A 205 6.68 -14.25 2.02
N CYS A 206 5.95 -13.48 2.84
CA CYS A 206 6.40 -13.18 4.20
C CYS A 206 6.39 -14.41 5.11
N ARG A 207 5.43 -15.33 4.91
CA ARG A 207 5.42 -16.62 5.63
C ARG A 207 6.68 -17.45 5.39
N HIS A 208 7.24 -17.37 4.20
CA HIS A 208 8.51 -18.02 3.86
C HIS A 208 9.70 -17.22 4.39
N SER A 209 9.73 -15.92 4.13
CA SER A 209 10.97 -15.13 4.18
C SER A 209 11.27 -14.49 5.54
N LEU A 210 10.26 -14.27 6.40
CA LEU A 210 10.50 -13.83 7.77
C LEU A 210 11.35 -14.83 8.56
N PRO A 211 10.95 -16.11 8.72
CA PRO A 211 11.75 -17.06 9.48
C PRO A 211 13.12 -17.30 8.84
N ASP A 212 13.22 -17.34 7.51
CA ASP A 212 14.50 -17.44 6.79
C ASP A 212 15.47 -16.32 7.23
N SER A 213 14.99 -15.08 7.26
CA SER A 213 15.80 -13.93 7.67
C SER A 213 16.24 -13.97 9.13
N ILE A 214 15.35 -14.35 10.05
CA ILE A 214 15.68 -14.48 11.48
C ILE A 214 16.72 -15.58 11.69
N MET A 215 16.52 -16.73 11.02
CA MET A 215 17.45 -17.87 11.10
C MET A 215 18.82 -17.49 10.54
N ARG A 216 18.91 -16.94 9.32
CA ARG A 216 20.21 -16.55 8.75
C ARG A 216 20.90 -15.44 9.53
N ALA A 217 20.13 -14.51 10.10
CA ALA A 217 20.69 -13.41 10.89
C ALA A 217 21.22 -13.87 12.25
N THR A 218 20.51 -14.74 12.95
CA THR A 218 20.75 -14.95 14.38
C THR A 218 20.94 -16.40 14.81
N ASP A 219 20.63 -17.35 13.93
CA ASP A 219 20.59 -18.80 14.23
C ASP A 219 19.73 -19.15 15.46
N VAL A 220 18.85 -18.24 15.89
CA VAL A 220 18.02 -18.43 17.08
C VAL A 220 17.01 -19.55 16.83
N MET A 221 16.88 -20.45 17.79
CA MET A 221 15.77 -21.39 17.79
C MET A 221 14.46 -20.63 18.05
N ILE A 222 13.58 -20.56 17.04
CA ILE A 222 12.26 -19.92 17.13
C ILE A 222 11.30 -20.73 18.03
N GLY A 223 11.39 -22.06 17.98
CA GLY A 223 10.55 -22.95 18.80
C GLY A 223 10.63 -22.64 20.29
N GLY A 224 9.47 -22.51 20.93
CA GLY A 224 9.34 -22.20 22.36
C GLY A 224 9.49 -20.72 22.74
N LYS A 225 9.88 -19.85 21.79
CA LYS A 225 10.02 -18.40 22.02
C LYS A 225 8.67 -17.68 22.00
N ARG A 226 8.64 -16.49 22.59
CA ARG A 226 7.53 -15.52 22.43
C ARG A 226 7.88 -14.57 21.31
N ALA A 227 7.05 -14.56 20.26
CA ALA A 227 7.24 -13.70 19.10
C ALA A 227 6.07 -12.72 18.99
N LEU A 228 6.34 -11.43 19.06
CA LEU A 228 5.34 -10.38 18.84
C LEU A 228 5.37 -9.94 17.38
N VAL A 229 4.21 -9.93 16.74
CA VAL A 229 4.00 -9.35 15.40
C VAL A 229 3.10 -8.13 15.56
N ALA A 230 3.64 -6.95 15.27
CA ALA A 230 2.88 -5.70 15.31
C ALA A 230 2.25 -5.43 13.95
N GLY A 231 0.91 -5.40 13.91
CA GLY A 231 0.12 -5.37 12.68
C GLY A 231 -0.28 -6.77 12.22
N TYR A 232 -1.55 -6.93 11.85
CA TYR A 232 -2.17 -8.19 11.42
C TYR A 232 -2.93 -8.02 10.10
N GLY A 233 -2.43 -7.14 9.23
CA GLY A 233 -2.76 -7.11 7.80
C GLY A 233 -2.25 -8.35 7.05
N ASP A 234 -2.13 -8.28 5.73
CA ASP A 234 -1.69 -9.44 4.93
C ASP A 234 -0.27 -9.92 5.29
N VAL A 235 0.68 -8.97 5.46
CA VAL A 235 2.05 -9.25 5.93
C VAL A 235 2.04 -9.86 7.33
N GLY A 236 1.35 -9.21 8.27
CA GLY A 236 1.24 -9.65 9.66
C GLY A 236 0.66 -11.05 9.80
N LYS A 237 -0.39 -11.38 9.02
CA LYS A 237 -0.94 -12.74 8.93
C LYS A 237 0.12 -13.75 8.47
N GLY A 238 0.83 -13.45 7.38
CA GLY A 238 1.92 -14.28 6.88
C GLY A 238 2.98 -14.57 7.94
N CYS A 239 3.44 -13.52 8.61
CA CYS A 239 4.43 -13.55 9.68
C CYS A 239 3.96 -14.39 10.88
N ALA A 240 2.76 -14.12 11.39
CA ALA A 240 2.20 -14.81 12.54
C ALA A 240 2.07 -16.32 12.31
N PHE A 241 1.59 -16.73 11.13
CA PHE A 241 1.51 -18.15 10.77
C PHE A 241 2.88 -18.81 10.63
N ALA A 242 3.89 -18.09 10.12
CA ALA A 242 5.25 -18.62 10.05
C ALA A 242 5.85 -18.86 11.44
N MET A 243 5.74 -17.87 12.32
CA MET A 243 6.28 -17.96 13.68
C MET A 243 5.56 -19.07 14.48
N ARG A 244 4.24 -19.19 14.36
CA ARG A 244 3.48 -20.31 14.94
C ARG A 244 3.91 -21.65 14.35
N GLY A 245 4.06 -21.74 13.03
CA GLY A 245 4.50 -22.94 12.33
C GLY A 245 5.91 -23.39 12.75
N ALA A 246 6.76 -22.46 13.15
CA ALA A 246 8.08 -22.72 13.73
C ALA A 246 8.05 -23.05 15.24
N GLY A 247 6.86 -23.10 15.87
CA GLY A 247 6.67 -23.45 17.27
C GLY A 247 6.77 -22.28 18.26
N ALA A 248 6.71 -21.02 17.80
CA ALA A 248 6.66 -19.86 18.69
C ALA A 248 5.25 -19.64 19.27
N ARG A 249 5.22 -19.05 20.47
CA ARG A 249 4.02 -18.44 21.06
C ARG A 249 3.86 -17.03 20.51
N VAL A 250 2.95 -16.86 19.57
CA VAL A 250 2.78 -15.60 18.84
C VAL A 250 1.80 -14.67 19.55
N LEU A 251 2.21 -13.42 19.73
CA LEU A 251 1.39 -12.32 20.23
C LEU A 251 1.19 -11.29 19.12
N ILE A 252 0.02 -10.68 19.06
CA ILE A 252 -0.35 -9.70 18.03
C ILE A 252 -0.67 -8.37 18.69
N THR A 253 -0.23 -7.26 18.08
CA THR A 253 -0.73 -5.92 18.42
C THR A 253 -1.48 -5.37 17.22
N GLU A 254 -2.67 -4.82 17.43
CA GLU A 254 -3.51 -4.28 16.35
C GLU A 254 -4.29 -3.04 16.80
N ILE A 255 -4.51 -2.14 15.84
CA ILE A 255 -5.38 -0.97 15.98
C ILE A 255 -6.74 -1.22 15.31
N ASP A 256 -6.80 -2.09 14.30
CA ASP A 256 -8.04 -2.41 13.60
C ASP A 256 -8.77 -3.55 14.33
N PRO A 257 -10.01 -3.32 14.84
CA PRO A 257 -10.75 -4.33 15.59
C PRO A 257 -11.13 -5.56 14.74
N ILE A 258 -11.28 -5.43 13.42
CA ILE A 258 -11.53 -6.55 12.51
C ILE A 258 -10.30 -7.43 12.43
N CYS A 259 -9.12 -6.84 12.22
CA CYS A 259 -7.86 -7.57 12.19
C CYS A 259 -7.54 -8.21 13.55
N ALA A 260 -7.77 -7.49 14.66
CA ALA A 260 -7.63 -8.04 16.00
C ALA A 260 -8.56 -9.23 16.24
N LEU A 261 -9.83 -9.12 15.85
CA LEU A 261 -10.79 -10.23 15.98
C LEU A 261 -10.36 -11.43 15.13
N GLN A 262 -9.87 -11.22 13.90
CA GLN A 262 -9.30 -12.29 13.08
C GLN A 262 -8.11 -12.98 13.77
N ALA A 263 -7.22 -12.23 14.41
CA ALA A 263 -6.10 -12.80 15.16
C ALA A 263 -6.61 -13.67 16.33
N CYS A 264 -7.61 -13.19 17.07
CA CYS A 264 -8.27 -13.95 18.14
C CYS A 264 -8.92 -15.24 17.62
N MET A 265 -9.61 -15.19 16.47
CA MET A 265 -10.26 -16.36 15.86
C MET A 265 -9.25 -17.42 15.41
N GLU A 266 -8.05 -17.00 15.04
CA GLU A 266 -6.94 -17.90 14.76
C GLU A 266 -6.27 -18.44 16.04
N GLY A 267 -6.65 -17.97 17.22
CA GLY A 267 -6.06 -18.37 18.51
C GLY A 267 -4.77 -17.64 18.88
N PHE A 268 -4.49 -16.48 18.27
CA PHE A 268 -3.41 -15.61 18.71
C PHE A 268 -3.88 -14.73 19.88
N GLN A 269 -2.97 -14.45 20.82
CA GLN A 269 -3.24 -13.49 21.87
C GLN A 269 -3.03 -12.07 21.32
N VAL A 270 -4.06 -11.23 21.38
CA VAL A 270 -3.95 -9.80 21.08
C VAL A 270 -3.62 -9.04 22.36
N VAL A 271 -2.57 -8.22 22.31
CA VAL A 271 -2.01 -7.47 23.44
C VAL A 271 -1.52 -6.10 22.97
N THR A 272 -1.18 -5.21 23.90
CA THR A 272 -0.31 -4.07 23.59
C THR A 272 1.17 -4.45 23.77
N ILE A 273 2.10 -3.67 23.19
CA ILE A 273 3.53 -3.91 23.38
C ILE A 273 3.89 -3.74 24.86
N GLU A 274 3.33 -2.72 25.50
CA GLU A 274 3.58 -2.34 26.89
C GLU A 274 3.26 -3.44 27.88
N GLU A 275 2.23 -4.26 27.61
CA GLU A 275 1.82 -5.38 28.46
C GLU A 275 2.85 -6.52 28.52
N CYS A 276 3.70 -6.67 27.49
CA CYS A 276 4.54 -7.86 27.34
C CYS A 276 6.00 -7.61 26.93
N VAL A 277 6.42 -6.36 26.74
CA VAL A 277 7.75 -5.98 26.21
C VAL A 277 8.92 -6.63 26.94
N GLY A 278 8.82 -6.85 28.27
CA GLY A 278 9.88 -7.48 29.07
C GLY A 278 10.01 -9.00 28.89
N GLU A 279 9.04 -9.66 28.27
CA GLU A 279 8.95 -11.13 28.21
C GLU A 279 9.18 -11.70 26.79
N VAL A 280 9.02 -10.86 25.75
CA VAL A 280 9.09 -11.25 24.33
C VAL A 280 10.53 -11.41 23.86
N ASP A 281 10.77 -12.43 23.03
CA ASP A 281 12.09 -12.76 22.46
C ASP A 281 12.34 -12.10 21.11
N ILE A 282 11.29 -12.03 20.28
CA ILE A 282 11.37 -11.59 18.88
C ILE A 282 10.24 -10.59 18.63
N PHE A 283 10.58 -9.40 18.16
CA PHE A 283 9.65 -8.35 17.79
C PHE A 283 9.74 -8.13 16.28
N THR A 284 8.59 -8.24 15.59
CA THR A 284 8.48 -8.00 14.16
C THR A 284 7.43 -6.92 13.90
N SER A 285 7.83 -5.78 13.32
CA SER A 285 6.89 -4.76 12.85
C SER A 285 6.46 -5.04 11.41
N ALA A 286 5.14 -5.00 11.16
CA ALA A 286 4.51 -5.34 9.89
C ALA A 286 3.31 -4.42 9.60
N THR A 287 3.42 -3.13 9.94
CA THR A 287 2.28 -2.19 9.93
C THR A 287 2.25 -1.27 8.72
N GLY A 288 3.42 -0.95 8.13
CA GLY A 288 3.54 0.14 7.15
C GLY A 288 3.30 1.54 7.75
N ASN A 289 3.34 1.67 9.08
CA ASN A 289 3.14 2.91 9.82
C ASN A 289 4.48 3.43 10.39
N PHE A 290 4.47 4.33 11.38
CA PHE A 290 5.69 4.90 11.97
C PHE A 290 5.67 4.83 13.49
N LYS A 291 6.87 4.73 14.10
CA LYS A 291 7.10 4.73 15.57
C LYS A 291 6.31 3.67 16.34
N ILE A 292 6.30 2.44 15.83
CA ILE A 292 5.63 1.29 16.44
C ILE A 292 6.48 0.72 17.59
N ILE A 293 7.76 0.46 17.33
CA ILE A 293 8.73 0.01 18.34
C ILE A 293 9.61 1.18 18.73
N THR A 294 9.28 1.82 19.85
CA THR A 294 9.95 3.04 20.33
C THR A 294 11.21 2.71 21.14
N LEU A 295 12.06 3.72 21.37
CA LEU A 295 13.19 3.63 22.30
C LEU A 295 12.76 3.18 23.71
N ASP A 296 11.62 3.67 24.19
CA ASP A 296 11.09 3.28 25.51
C ASP A 296 10.64 1.83 25.58
N HIS A 297 10.23 1.23 24.46
CA HIS A 297 10.02 -0.21 24.36
C HIS A 297 11.35 -0.94 24.44
N MET A 298 12.32 -0.55 23.62
CA MET A 298 13.63 -1.23 23.52
C MET A 298 14.39 -1.23 24.85
N LYS A 299 14.33 -0.16 25.63
CA LYS A 299 14.91 -0.09 26.99
C LYS A 299 14.33 -1.09 28.00
N LYS A 300 13.13 -1.60 27.74
CA LYS A 300 12.41 -2.55 28.61
C LYS A 300 12.51 -3.99 28.09
N MET A 301 13.10 -4.20 26.94
CA MET A 301 13.27 -5.54 26.37
C MET A 301 14.30 -6.33 27.18
N LYS A 302 14.14 -7.65 27.21
CA LYS A 302 15.16 -8.51 27.81
C LYS A 302 16.44 -8.53 26.98
N ASN A 303 17.54 -8.88 27.64
CA ASN A 303 18.84 -8.99 26.98
C ASN A 303 18.78 -9.94 25.76
N ASN A 304 19.34 -9.49 24.65
CA ASN A 304 19.38 -10.11 23.34
C ASN A 304 18.01 -10.34 22.68
N ALA A 305 16.97 -9.59 23.05
CA ALA A 305 15.74 -9.56 22.26
C ALA A 305 16.03 -9.14 20.81
N ILE A 306 15.40 -9.81 19.85
CA ILE A 306 15.56 -9.54 18.43
C ILE A 306 14.47 -8.56 18.00
N VAL A 307 14.86 -7.50 17.29
CA VAL A 307 13.96 -6.47 16.77
C VAL A 307 14.16 -6.35 15.27
N CYS A 308 13.10 -6.54 14.50
CA CYS A 308 13.16 -6.46 13.05
C CYS A 308 11.90 -5.85 12.44
N ASN A 309 12.07 -5.23 11.28
CA ASN A 309 10.98 -4.67 10.49
C ASN A 309 10.82 -5.47 9.19
N ILE A 310 9.60 -5.86 8.85
CA ILE A 310 9.28 -6.46 7.54
C ILE A 310 8.20 -5.65 6.79
N GLY A 311 7.76 -4.52 7.37
CA GLY A 311 6.76 -3.65 6.76
C GLY A 311 7.38 -2.65 5.81
N HIS A 312 7.73 -1.44 6.26
CA HIS A 312 8.24 -0.41 5.36
C HIS A 312 9.33 0.49 5.96
N PHE A 313 10.21 1.01 5.09
CA PHE A 313 11.34 1.89 5.42
C PHE A 313 12.13 1.46 6.67
N ASP A 314 12.63 2.42 7.45
CA ASP A 314 13.34 2.26 8.71
C ASP A 314 12.63 2.96 9.88
N ASN A 315 11.36 3.36 9.71
CA ASN A 315 10.64 4.23 10.65
C ASN A 315 9.56 3.53 11.48
N GLU A 316 9.28 2.25 11.25
CA GLU A 316 8.46 1.44 12.18
C GLU A 316 9.18 1.22 13.52
N ILE A 317 10.50 1.09 13.47
CA ILE A 317 11.39 1.08 14.64
C ILE A 317 11.98 2.47 14.79
N ALA A 318 12.05 3.00 16.01
CA ALA A 318 12.65 4.29 16.30
C ALA A 318 14.20 4.20 16.25
N MET A 319 14.76 3.95 15.06
CA MET A 319 16.20 3.75 14.84
C MET A 319 17.02 5.00 15.17
N GLU A 320 16.59 6.17 14.71
CA GLU A 320 17.27 7.44 15.00
C GLU A 320 17.36 7.71 16.51
N ASP A 321 16.29 7.44 17.25
CA ASP A 321 16.26 7.60 18.71
C ASP A 321 17.20 6.61 19.40
N LEU A 322 17.31 5.37 18.89
CA LEU A 322 18.19 4.33 19.42
C LEU A 322 19.68 4.64 19.15
N GLU A 323 20.02 5.01 17.93
CA GLU A 323 21.39 5.31 17.49
C GLU A 323 21.96 6.53 18.22
N ASN A 324 21.11 7.51 18.53
CA ASN A 324 21.48 8.72 19.26
C ASN A 324 21.35 8.61 20.78
N PHE A 325 21.00 7.43 21.32
CA PHE A 325 20.79 7.28 22.76
C PHE A 325 22.10 7.47 23.55
N PRO A 326 22.14 8.35 24.57
CA PRO A 326 23.37 8.63 25.31
C PRO A 326 24.00 7.38 25.94
N GLY A 327 25.23 7.07 25.53
CA GLY A 327 25.99 5.93 26.03
C GLY A 327 25.64 4.59 25.40
N ILE A 328 24.80 4.56 24.36
CA ILE A 328 24.58 3.35 23.56
C ILE A 328 25.89 2.90 22.91
N LYS A 329 26.15 1.59 22.90
CA LYS A 329 27.26 1.00 22.14
C LYS A 329 26.70 0.09 21.07
N VAL A 330 27.18 0.25 19.84
CA VAL A 330 26.78 -0.60 18.72
C VAL A 330 27.88 -1.62 18.47
N GLU A 331 27.53 -2.89 18.64
CA GLU A 331 28.39 -4.04 18.35
C GLU A 331 27.89 -4.69 17.05
N ASN A 332 28.59 -4.47 15.93
CA ASN A 332 28.28 -5.18 14.69
C ASN A 332 28.70 -6.65 14.84
N ILE A 333 27.74 -7.57 14.81
CA ILE A 333 27.99 -9.02 14.91
C ILE A 333 28.43 -9.55 13.55
N LYS A 334 27.70 -9.15 12.50
CA LYS A 334 27.97 -9.42 11.09
C LYS A 334 27.17 -8.42 10.23
N PRO A 335 27.33 -8.38 8.90
CA PRO A 335 26.54 -7.50 8.05
C PRO A 335 25.03 -7.63 8.34
N GLN A 336 24.36 -6.48 8.52
CA GLN A 336 22.93 -6.35 8.83
C GLN A 336 22.49 -6.98 10.17
N VAL A 337 23.41 -7.26 11.09
CA VAL A 337 23.10 -7.74 12.44
C VAL A 337 23.90 -6.95 13.47
N ASP A 338 23.22 -6.05 14.15
CA ASP A 338 23.81 -5.11 15.10
C ASP A 338 23.22 -5.34 16.48
N ARG A 339 24.09 -5.38 17.50
CA ARG A 339 23.67 -5.42 18.89
C ARG A 339 23.86 -4.04 19.51
N PHE A 340 22.76 -3.43 19.93
CA PHE A 340 22.72 -2.14 20.61
C PHE A 340 22.73 -2.38 22.12
N VAL A 341 23.81 -1.99 22.79
CA VAL A 341 24.05 -2.23 24.21
C VAL A 341 23.79 -0.94 24.99
N PHE A 342 22.80 -1.00 25.89
CA PHE A 342 22.45 0.09 26.79
C PHE A 342 23.49 0.26 27.92
N PRO A 343 23.55 1.44 28.57
CA PRO A 343 24.51 1.72 29.65
C PRO A 343 24.45 0.78 30.85
N ASP A 344 23.31 0.13 31.09
CA ASP A 344 23.11 -0.88 32.14
C ASP A 344 23.60 -2.29 31.73
N GLY A 345 24.10 -2.45 30.49
CA GLY A 345 24.75 -3.65 29.98
C GLY A 345 23.85 -4.63 29.23
N HIS A 346 22.52 -4.48 29.30
CA HIS A 346 21.64 -5.27 28.44
C HIS A 346 21.71 -4.75 27.00
N GLY A 347 21.42 -5.60 26.02
CA GLY A 347 21.35 -5.15 24.63
C GLY A 347 20.23 -5.78 23.84
N VAL A 348 19.86 -5.15 22.75
CA VAL A 348 18.88 -5.65 21.76
C VAL A 348 19.58 -5.90 20.43
N ILE A 349 19.17 -6.92 19.69
CA ILE A 349 19.70 -7.26 18.37
C ILE A 349 18.77 -6.70 17.33
N VAL A 350 19.21 -5.67 16.61
CA VAL A 350 18.44 -5.06 15.52
C VAL A 350 18.91 -5.65 14.20
N LEU A 351 17.94 -6.07 13.38
CA LEU A 351 18.22 -6.65 12.07
C LEU A 351 18.07 -5.60 10.96
N ALA A 352 19.01 -5.62 10.01
CA ALA A 352 19.06 -4.75 8.83
C ALA A 352 18.88 -3.26 9.13
N SER A 353 19.39 -2.78 10.28
CA SER A 353 19.26 -1.38 10.72
C SER A 353 17.79 -0.89 10.69
N GLY A 354 16.85 -1.77 11.04
CA GLY A 354 15.43 -1.46 11.05
C GLY A 354 14.75 -1.40 9.67
N ARG A 355 15.47 -1.71 8.58
CA ARG A 355 14.92 -1.88 7.23
C ARG A 355 14.37 -3.28 7.01
N LEU A 356 13.79 -3.53 5.83
CA LEU A 356 13.15 -4.80 5.45
C LEU A 356 14.06 -6.02 5.70
N VAL A 357 13.75 -6.76 6.77
CA VAL A 357 14.58 -7.85 7.29
C VAL A 357 14.69 -9.04 6.33
N ASN A 358 13.58 -9.38 5.66
CA ASN A 358 13.51 -10.52 4.76
C ASN A 358 14.45 -10.39 3.55
N LEU A 359 14.62 -9.17 3.05
CA LEU A 359 15.51 -8.85 1.94
C LEU A 359 16.92 -8.47 2.44
N GLY A 360 17.02 -7.79 3.58
CA GLY A 360 18.29 -7.36 4.16
C GLY A 360 19.12 -8.52 4.70
N CYS A 361 18.51 -9.41 5.47
CA CYS A 361 19.18 -10.54 6.14
C CYS A 361 19.05 -11.88 5.40
N ALA A 362 18.23 -11.95 4.37
CA ALA A 362 18.09 -13.15 3.53
C ALA A 362 17.96 -12.78 2.05
N THR A 363 16.97 -13.33 1.35
CA THR A 363 16.82 -13.22 -0.11
C THR A 363 15.40 -12.82 -0.53
N GLY A 364 14.61 -12.29 0.40
CA GLY A 364 13.22 -11.93 0.16
C GLY A 364 12.34 -13.14 -0.17
N HIS A 365 11.30 -12.88 -0.94
CA HIS A 365 10.27 -13.87 -1.28
C HIS A 365 10.77 -14.89 -2.32
N PRO A 366 10.29 -16.14 -2.25
CA PRO A 366 10.71 -17.19 -3.18
C PRO A 366 10.15 -16.97 -4.59
N SER A 367 10.84 -17.48 -5.60
CA SER A 367 10.54 -17.21 -7.01
C SER A 367 9.11 -17.54 -7.45
N PHE A 368 8.49 -18.56 -6.86
CA PHE A 368 7.12 -18.94 -7.22
C PHE A 368 6.10 -17.85 -6.91
N VAL A 369 6.16 -17.26 -5.71
CA VAL A 369 5.21 -16.21 -5.32
C VAL A 369 5.53 -14.90 -6.04
N MET A 370 6.82 -14.58 -6.23
CA MET A 370 7.22 -13.42 -7.04
C MET A 370 6.82 -13.57 -8.51
N SER A 371 6.68 -14.79 -9.03
CA SER A 371 6.15 -15.00 -10.37
C SER A 371 4.68 -14.56 -10.48
N CYS A 372 3.88 -14.67 -9.41
CA CYS A 372 2.52 -14.14 -9.38
C CYS A 372 2.55 -12.61 -9.48
N SER A 373 3.29 -11.94 -8.58
CA SER A 373 3.43 -10.48 -8.53
C SER A 373 4.00 -9.91 -9.82
N PHE A 374 5.09 -10.49 -10.32
CA PHE A 374 5.77 -9.99 -11.51
C PHE A 374 5.03 -10.32 -12.81
N THR A 375 4.13 -11.30 -12.81
CA THR A 375 3.19 -11.44 -13.94
C THR A 375 2.20 -10.28 -13.93
N ASN A 376 1.69 -9.86 -12.77
CA ASN A 376 0.87 -8.63 -12.67
C ASN A 376 1.65 -7.39 -13.12
N GLN A 377 2.92 -7.24 -12.75
CA GLN A 377 3.76 -6.13 -13.24
C GLN A 377 3.87 -6.11 -14.78
N VAL A 378 4.14 -7.26 -15.42
CA VAL A 378 4.18 -7.33 -16.89
C VAL A 378 2.83 -6.98 -17.51
N LEU A 379 1.73 -7.47 -16.94
CA LEU A 379 0.38 -7.16 -17.41
C LEU A 379 0.03 -5.68 -17.20
N ALA A 380 0.47 -5.06 -16.11
CA ALA A 380 0.33 -3.62 -15.86
C ALA A 380 1.09 -2.78 -16.89
N GLN A 381 2.32 -3.14 -17.23
CA GLN A 381 3.08 -2.43 -18.27
C GLN A 381 2.42 -2.55 -19.65
N LEU A 382 1.86 -3.73 -19.99
CA LEU A 382 1.06 -3.92 -21.20
C LEU A 382 -0.23 -3.09 -21.17
N ASP A 383 -0.88 -3.00 -20.01
CA ASP A 383 -2.12 -2.25 -19.83
C ASP A 383 -1.90 -0.73 -19.90
N ILE A 384 -0.81 -0.20 -19.32
CA ILE A 384 -0.38 1.19 -19.51
C ILE A 384 -0.14 1.47 -20.99
N LEU A 385 0.53 0.56 -21.71
CA LEU A 385 0.76 0.75 -23.14
C LEU A 385 -0.57 0.84 -23.90
N GLU A 386 -1.50 -0.07 -23.63
CA GLU A 386 -2.79 -0.12 -24.30
C GLU A 386 -3.68 1.08 -23.96
N ASN A 387 -3.81 1.42 -22.67
CA ASN A 387 -4.78 2.40 -22.19
C ASN A 387 -4.25 3.83 -22.12
N CYS A 388 -2.93 4.05 -21.97
CA CYS A 388 -2.37 5.40 -21.99
C CYS A 388 -1.97 5.85 -23.41
N THR A 389 -1.58 4.92 -24.29
CA THR A 389 -1.08 5.29 -25.63
C THR A 389 -2.10 5.08 -26.76
N LYS A 390 -2.71 3.89 -26.84
CA LYS A 390 -3.61 3.57 -27.96
C LYS A 390 -5.03 4.06 -27.70
N ASN A 391 -5.61 3.66 -26.57
CA ASN A 391 -7.01 3.93 -26.26
C ASN A 391 -7.22 5.25 -25.51
N LYS A 392 -6.16 5.82 -24.90
CA LYS A 392 -6.19 7.08 -24.14
C LYS A 392 -7.30 7.12 -23.08
N LYS A 393 -7.53 5.99 -22.40
CA LYS A 393 -8.57 5.81 -21.37
C LYS A 393 -8.13 6.29 -19.99
N TYR A 394 -6.84 6.21 -19.68
CA TYR A 394 -6.33 6.58 -18.37
C TYR A 394 -6.03 8.07 -18.26
N LYS A 395 -6.48 8.63 -17.13
CA LYS A 395 -6.11 9.96 -16.63
C LYS A 395 -5.05 9.78 -15.54
N ASN A 396 -4.58 10.89 -14.98
CA ASN A 396 -3.65 10.85 -13.84
C ASN A 396 -4.39 10.45 -12.56
N ASP A 397 -4.69 9.17 -12.44
CA ASP A 397 -5.36 8.54 -11.30
C ASP A 397 -4.77 7.13 -11.07
N VAL A 398 -5.22 6.45 -10.01
CA VAL A 398 -4.77 5.11 -9.62
C VAL A 398 -5.78 4.06 -10.05
N TYR A 399 -5.36 3.15 -10.93
CA TYR A 399 -6.18 2.07 -11.50
C TYR A 399 -5.81 0.71 -10.92
N LEU A 400 -6.72 -0.25 -11.04
CA LEU A 400 -6.49 -1.67 -10.76
C LEU A 400 -6.53 -2.45 -12.07
N LEU A 401 -5.77 -3.55 -12.14
CA LEU A 401 -5.91 -4.49 -13.26
C LEU A 401 -7.32 -5.12 -13.26
N PRO A 402 -7.91 -5.35 -14.44
CA PRO A 402 -9.17 -6.08 -14.56
C PRO A 402 -9.09 -7.46 -13.91
N LYS A 403 -10.18 -7.88 -13.25
CA LYS A 403 -10.24 -9.14 -12.51
C LYS A 403 -9.93 -10.38 -13.36
N GLN A 404 -10.23 -10.34 -14.66
CA GLN A 404 -9.92 -11.41 -15.60
C GLN A 404 -8.40 -11.60 -15.74
N LEU A 405 -7.61 -10.53 -15.65
CA LEU A 405 -6.15 -10.62 -15.67
C LEU A 405 -5.62 -11.20 -14.36
N ASP A 406 -6.23 -10.86 -13.23
CA ASP A 406 -5.89 -11.44 -11.92
C ASP A 406 -6.16 -12.96 -11.89
N GLU A 407 -7.33 -13.40 -12.40
CA GLU A 407 -7.65 -14.82 -12.55
C GLU A 407 -6.74 -15.52 -13.57
N LYS A 408 -6.34 -14.84 -14.65
CA LYS A 408 -5.33 -15.33 -15.60
C LYS A 408 -4.00 -15.59 -14.90
N VAL A 409 -3.54 -14.68 -14.03
CA VAL A 409 -2.31 -14.89 -13.25
C VAL A 409 -2.42 -16.16 -12.43
N ALA A 410 -3.49 -16.36 -11.66
CA ALA A 410 -3.67 -17.58 -10.88
C ALA A 410 -3.63 -18.84 -11.77
N ALA A 411 -4.41 -18.85 -12.86
CA ALA A 411 -4.50 -19.97 -13.79
C ALA A 411 -3.13 -20.36 -14.40
N LEU A 412 -2.26 -19.39 -14.70
CA LEU A 412 -0.92 -19.63 -15.22
C LEU A 412 0.01 -20.38 -14.26
N HIS A 413 -0.27 -20.33 -12.95
CA HIS A 413 0.59 -20.92 -11.92
C HIS A 413 0.12 -22.31 -11.47
N LEU A 414 -1.18 -22.63 -11.59
CA LEU A 414 -1.77 -23.90 -11.13
C LEU A 414 -1.09 -25.17 -11.68
N PRO A 415 -0.70 -25.28 -12.96
CA PRO A 415 -0.09 -26.50 -13.48
C PRO A 415 1.21 -26.89 -12.78
N SER A 416 2.01 -25.90 -12.33
CA SER A 416 3.26 -26.16 -11.63
C SER A 416 3.08 -26.73 -10.21
N LEU A 417 1.86 -26.60 -9.66
CA LEU A 417 1.45 -27.17 -8.38
C LEU A 417 0.67 -28.49 -8.57
N GLY A 418 0.49 -28.96 -9.80
CA GLY A 418 -0.33 -30.14 -10.11
C GLY A 418 -1.83 -29.95 -9.88
N ALA A 419 -2.31 -28.70 -9.80
CA ALA A 419 -3.72 -28.41 -9.56
C ALA A 419 -4.54 -28.49 -10.87
N ASN A 420 -5.63 -29.27 -10.84
CA ASN A 420 -6.58 -29.41 -11.95
C ASN A 420 -7.86 -28.64 -11.62
N LEU A 421 -8.19 -27.64 -12.43
CA LEU A 421 -9.34 -26.77 -12.20
C LEU A 421 -10.61 -27.40 -12.76
N THR A 422 -11.67 -27.46 -11.96
CA THR A 422 -13.01 -27.86 -12.43
C THR A 422 -13.54 -26.81 -13.40
N LYS A 423 -14.07 -27.26 -14.54
CA LYS A 423 -14.76 -26.39 -15.50
C LYS A 423 -16.26 -26.37 -15.21
N LEU A 424 -16.84 -25.18 -15.08
CA LEU A 424 -18.29 -25.03 -14.96
C LEU A 424 -18.98 -25.51 -16.25
N SER A 425 -20.08 -26.23 -16.10
CA SER A 425 -21.07 -26.35 -17.17
C SER A 425 -21.77 -25.01 -17.39
N LYS A 426 -22.39 -24.83 -18.56
CA LYS A 426 -23.17 -23.61 -18.85
C LYS A 426 -24.29 -23.41 -17.83
N GLU A 427 -24.99 -24.48 -17.47
CA GLU A 427 -26.06 -24.47 -16.46
C GLU A 427 -25.57 -23.99 -15.08
N GLN A 428 -24.41 -24.49 -14.61
CA GLN A 428 -23.83 -24.05 -13.34
C GLN A 428 -23.39 -22.58 -13.37
N ALA A 429 -22.81 -22.14 -14.49
CA ALA A 429 -22.36 -20.75 -14.65
C ALA A 429 -23.57 -19.79 -14.63
N ASP A 430 -24.65 -20.14 -15.34
CA ASP A 430 -25.90 -19.38 -15.35
C ASP A 430 -26.55 -19.35 -13.96
N TYR A 431 -26.55 -20.48 -13.24
CA TYR A 431 -27.11 -20.57 -11.88
C TYR A 431 -26.47 -19.60 -10.89
N ILE A 432 -25.16 -19.36 -10.99
CA ILE A 432 -24.43 -18.42 -10.10
C ILE A 432 -24.19 -17.05 -10.74
N GLY A 433 -24.75 -16.78 -11.92
CA GLY A 433 -24.67 -15.48 -12.59
C GLY A 433 -23.27 -15.09 -13.07
N VAL A 434 -22.47 -16.03 -13.57
CA VAL A 434 -21.10 -15.77 -14.09
C VAL A 434 -20.88 -16.35 -15.48
N GLY A 435 -19.82 -15.91 -16.17
CA GLY A 435 -19.35 -16.56 -17.40
C GLY A 435 -18.69 -17.92 -17.11
N VAL A 436 -18.77 -18.86 -18.05
CA VAL A 436 -18.09 -20.18 -17.94
C VAL A 436 -16.57 -20.03 -17.76
N ASP A 437 -15.99 -18.99 -18.38
CA ASP A 437 -14.57 -18.65 -18.30
C ASP A 437 -14.29 -17.45 -17.38
N GLY A 438 -15.25 -17.10 -16.50
CA GLY A 438 -15.14 -16.04 -15.53
C GLY A 438 -15.51 -14.63 -16.05
N PRO A 439 -15.28 -13.57 -15.25
CA PRO A 439 -14.72 -13.62 -13.90
C PRO A 439 -15.66 -14.32 -12.90
N PHE A 440 -15.10 -15.12 -11.98
CA PHE A 440 -15.89 -16.05 -11.14
C PHE A 440 -16.37 -15.46 -9.81
N LYS A 441 -15.96 -14.24 -9.50
CA LYS A 441 -16.39 -13.46 -8.33
C LYS A 441 -16.57 -12.02 -8.76
N GLN A 442 -17.54 -11.34 -8.18
CA GLN A 442 -17.66 -9.90 -8.39
C GLN A 442 -16.51 -9.18 -7.70
N VAL A 443 -16.15 -8.01 -8.23
CA VAL A 443 -15.30 -7.07 -7.49
C VAL A 443 -16.20 -6.46 -6.42
N SER A 444 -16.11 -6.91 -5.17
CA SER A 444 -16.75 -6.15 -4.10
C SER A 444 -16.00 -4.83 -3.98
N LEU A 445 -16.64 -3.73 -4.36
CA LEU A 445 -16.17 -2.36 -4.11
C LEU A 445 -16.01 -2.05 -2.60
N GLU A 446 -16.38 -2.97 -1.71
CA GLU A 446 -16.37 -2.86 -0.25
C GLU A 446 -14.98 -2.68 0.40
N LEU A 447 -13.88 -2.75 -0.35
CA LEU A 447 -12.54 -2.54 0.22
C LEU A 447 -12.00 -1.11 0.04
N SER A 448 -12.72 -0.19 -0.62
CA SER A 448 -12.39 1.22 -0.53
C SER A 448 -13.05 1.83 0.70
N GLN A 449 -12.32 1.87 1.82
CA GLN A 449 -12.62 2.77 2.93
C GLN A 449 -12.84 4.19 2.38
N ARG A 450 -14.09 4.62 2.23
CA ARG A 450 -14.45 6.01 1.97
C ARG A 450 -15.36 6.47 3.08
N SER A 451 -14.83 7.30 3.96
CA SER A 451 -15.61 8.10 4.90
C SER A 451 -16.44 9.11 4.11
N LEU A 452 -17.76 9.05 4.25
CA LEU A 452 -18.64 10.14 3.83
C LEU A 452 -18.67 11.22 4.92
N LEU A 453 -18.73 12.48 4.48
CA LEU A 453 -18.65 13.71 5.27
C LEU A 453 -19.33 13.62 6.65
N GLN A 454 -18.62 14.02 7.71
CA GLN A 454 -19.20 14.25 9.03
C GLN A 454 -19.71 15.70 9.09
N GLN A 455 -21.03 15.90 9.19
CA GLN A 455 -21.65 17.21 9.46
C GLN A 455 -22.04 17.31 10.94
N THR A 456 -21.90 18.50 11.52
CA THR A 456 -22.14 18.77 12.95
C THR A 456 -23.38 19.65 13.11
N LEU A 457 -24.34 19.26 13.97
CA LEU A 457 -25.54 20.06 14.27
C LEU A 457 -25.33 20.92 15.53
N ASP A 458 -25.81 22.16 15.52
CA ASP A 458 -25.87 23.06 16.68
C ASP A 458 -27.30 23.16 17.23
N PHE A 459 -27.44 23.22 18.56
CA PHE A 459 -28.74 23.26 19.26
C PHE A 459 -28.88 24.56 20.07
N ARG A 460 -30.09 25.14 20.10
CA ARG A 460 -30.47 26.25 21.01
C ARG A 460 -31.85 25.98 21.67
N PRO A 461 -32.05 26.25 22.98
CA PRO A 461 -33.36 26.17 23.62
C PRO A 461 -34.26 27.38 23.30
N ARG A 462 -35.57 27.28 23.59
CA ARG A 462 -36.56 28.35 23.36
C ARG A 462 -36.53 29.44 24.45
N GLU A 463 -36.95 30.65 24.08
CA GLU A 463 -36.99 31.84 24.95
C GLU A 463 -37.89 31.74 26.21
N GLU A 464 -38.75 30.72 26.32
CA GLU A 464 -39.70 30.59 27.43
C GLU A 464 -39.19 29.75 28.62
N GLU A 465 -38.00 29.17 28.53
CA GLU A 465 -37.31 28.46 29.64
C GLU A 465 -36.08 29.25 30.16
N ARG A 466 -36.13 30.59 30.08
CA ARG A 466 -35.09 31.44 30.68
C ARG A 466 -35.24 31.46 32.20
N ASN A 467 -34.72 30.44 32.86
CA ASN A 467 -34.22 30.51 34.23
C ASN A 467 -33.51 29.20 34.60
N VAL A 468 -32.31 28.95 34.03
CA VAL A 468 -31.11 28.46 34.72
C VAL A 468 -29.92 28.81 33.82
N SER A 469 -28.81 29.24 34.41
CA SER A 469 -27.51 29.50 33.78
C SER A 469 -27.03 28.34 32.90
N GLU A 470 -26.37 28.70 31.78
CA GLU A 470 -25.68 27.88 30.77
C GLU A 470 -26.48 27.55 29.49
N ASP A 471 -26.09 28.21 28.39
CA ASP A 471 -26.42 27.80 27.02
C ASP A 471 -25.81 26.40 26.77
N ILE A 472 -26.57 25.34 27.03
CA ILE A 472 -26.13 23.98 26.68
C ILE A 472 -26.30 23.80 25.16
N GLN A 473 -25.24 24.07 24.41
CA GLN A 473 -25.09 23.59 23.03
C GLN A 473 -24.71 22.11 23.07
N VAL A 474 -25.64 21.22 22.74
CA VAL A 474 -25.32 19.81 22.50
C VAL A 474 -24.97 19.66 21.04
N LYS A 475 -23.75 19.24 20.67
CA LYS A 475 -23.44 18.89 19.28
C LYS A 475 -23.79 17.42 19.04
N VAL A 476 -24.76 17.17 18.16
CA VAL A 476 -25.16 15.81 17.80
C VAL A 476 -24.72 15.54 16.38
N ALA A 477 -23.82 14.58 16.18
CA ALA A 477 -23.47 14.10 14.86
C ALA A 477 -24.56 13.15 14.37
N VAL A 478 -25.21 13.51 13.27
CA VAL A 478 -26.13 12.61 12.55
C VAL A 478 -25.33 11.95 11.43
N GLY A 479 -25.25 10.61 11.47
CA GLY A 479 -24.60 9.84 10.42
C GLY A 479 -25.61 9.45 9.35
N ILE A 480 -25.30 9.75 8.08
CA ILE A 480 -26.00 9.19 6.93
C ILE A 480 -25.22 7.96 6.48
N TYR A 481 -25.78 6.78 6.65
CA TYR A 481 -25.22 5.54 6.16
C TYR A 481 -25.78 5.25 4.77
N ILE A 482 -24.89 5.02 3.82
CA ILE A 482 -25.20 4.71 2.44
C ILE A 482 -24.72 3.28 2.20
N TYR A 483 -25.66 2.34 2.12
CA TYR A 483 -25.34 0.98 1.71
C TYR A 483 -25.57 0.84 0.22
N VAL A 484 -24.51 0.50 -0.50
CA VAL A 484 -24.56 0.16 -1.92
C VAL A 484 -24.53 -1.35 -2.00
N THR A 485 -25.68 -1.96 -2.28
CA THR A 485 -25.75 -3.41 -2.55
C THR A 485 -26.42 -3.58 -3.91
N PRO A 486 -25.83 -4.35 -4.86
CA PRO A 486 -26.60 -4.90 -5.95
C PRO A 486 -27.56 -5.93 -5.36
N ILE A 487 -28.80 -5.56 -5.08
CA ILE A 487 -29.80 -6.52 -4.60
C ILE A 487 -30.50 -7.15 -5.80
N ILE A 488 -30.40 -8.47 -5.92
CA ILE A 488 -31.38 -9.28 -6.64
C ILE A 488 -32.46 -9.62 -5.60
N LEU A 489 -33.60 -8.93 -5.61
CA LEU A 489 -34.75 -9.28 -4.78
C LEU A 489 -35.61 -10.29 -5.54
N GLU A 490 -35.87 -11.45 -4.95
CA GLU A 490 -36.54 -12.58 -5.60
C GLU A 490 -38.02 -12.34 -5.99
N ASP A 491 -38.69 -11.26 -5.56
CA ASP A 491 -40.15 -11.16 -5.70
C ASP A 491 -40.77 -9.76 -5.93
N SER A 492 -40.00 -8.76 -6.37
CA SER A 492 -40.57 -7.46 -6.76
C SER A 492 -40.10 -7.05 -8.15
N LYS A 493 -41.03 -6.55 -8.97
CA LYS A 493 -40.87 -6.09 -10.37
C LYS A 493 -39.91 -4.88 -10.55
N LEU A 494 -38.75 -4.90 -9.93
CA LEU A 494 -37.71 -3.88 -10.04
C LEU A 494 -36.55 -4.47 -10.84
N GLU A 495 -36.17 -3.78 -11.92
CA GLU A 495 -35.04 -4.15 -12.77
C GLU A 495 -33.70 -3.91 -12.05
N PRO A 496 -32.60 -4.59 -12.45
CA PRO A 496 -31.33 -4.54 -11.73
C PRO A 496 -30.60 -3.21 -11.96
N GLU A 497 -30.98 -2.18 -11.22
CA GLU A 497 -30.25 -0.90 -11.15
C GLU A 497 -29.64 -0.67 -9.75
N LEU A 498 -28.66 0.23 -9.68
CA LEU A 498 -27.86 0.52 -8.48
C LEU A 498 -28.75 1.14 -7.39
N MET A 499 -29.12 0.33 -6.39
CA MET A 499 -29.90 0.78 -5.23
C MET A 499 -28.99 1.33 -4.14
N VAL A 500 -29.33 2.51 -3.62
CA VAL A 500 -28.70 3.06 -2.41
C VAL A 500 -29.71 3.01 -1.26
N PHE A 501 -29.31 2.37 -0.15
CA PHE A 501 -30.08 2.45 1.09
C PHE A 501 -29.52 3.57 1.95
N VAL A 502 -30.39 4.53 2.27
CA VAL A 502 -30.03 5.68 3.11
C VAL A 502 -30.68 5.53 4.49
N CYS A 503 -29.87 5.61 5.53
CA CYS A 503 -30.33 5.65 6.92
C CYS A 503 -29.68 6.81 7.67
N GLY A 504 -30.48 7.60 8.38
CA GLY A 504 -30.00 8.62 9.33
C GLY A 504 -30.07 8.10 10.77
N HIS A 505 -28.96 8.09 11.51
CA HIS A 505 -28.95 7.67 12.92
C HIS A 505 -28.24 8.69 13.83
N ARG A 506 -28.65 8.79 15.10
CA ARG A 506 -27.92 9.49 16.18
C ARG A 506 -26.76 8.64 16.66
N ARG A 507 -25.50 9.09 16.57
CA ARG A 507 -24.36 8.27 17.06
C ARG A 507 -24.39 8.00 18.58
N ASP A 508 -25.20 8.75 19.33
CA ASP A 508 -25.28 8.81 20.79
C ASP A 508 -26.40 7.94 21.43
N ILE A 509 -27.22 7.24 20.65
CA ILE A 509 -28.28 6.34 21.17
C ILE A 509 -27.99 4.91 20.65
N PRO A 510 -27.76 3.89 21.50
CA PRO A 510 -27.35 2.57 21.01
C PRO A 510 -28.48 1.62 20.57
N ASP A 511 -29.75 1.86 20.95
CA ASP A 511 -30.70 0.75 21.10
C ASP A 511 -32.10 0.90 20.47
N ASP A 512 -32.39 1.93 19.68
CA ASP A 512 -33.59 1.93 18.83
C ASP A 512 -33.18 2.00 17.37
N GLY A 513 -33.17 0.86 16.67
CA GLY A 513 -32.88 0.76 15.23
C GLY A 513 -33.87 1.50 14.30
N GLN A 514 -34.48 2.58 14.75
CA GLN A 514 -35.38 3.43 13.99
C GLN A 514 -34.61 4.59 13.33
N PRO A 515 -34.71 4.75 12.00
CA PRO A 515 -34.07 5.86 11.31
C PRO A 515 -34.72 7.20 11.68
N PHE A 516 -33.93 8.28 11.66
CA PHE A 516 -34.46 9.63 11.76
C PHE A 516 -35.48 9.89 10.64
N LYS A 517 -36.65 10.40 11.02
CA LYS A 517 -37.62 10.88 10.05
C LYS A 517 -37.14 12.22 9.49
N GLY A 518 -37.30 12.45 8.19
CA GLY A 518 -36.85 13.68 7.55
C GLY A 518 -36.93 13.63 6.03
N ILE A 519 -36.41 14.66 5.36
CA ILE A 519 -36.36 14.75 3.91
C ILE A 519 -34.89 14.68 3.47
N LEU A 520 -34.56 13.71 2.64
CA LEU A 520 -33.28 13.65 1.94
C LEU A 520 -33.46 14.28 0.56
N ARG A 521 -32.65 15.29 0.23
CA ARG A 521 -32.62 15.98 -1.06
C ARG A 521 -31.30 15.71 -1.77
N TRP A 522 -31.29 15.64 -3.10
CA TRP A 522 -30.09 15.61 -3.92
C TRP A 522 -30.36 16.33 -5.25
N ALA A 523 -29.32 16.52 -6.06
CA ALA A 523 -29.45 17.08 -7.40
C ALA A 523 -30.33 16.17 -8.26
N GLY A 524 -31.59 16.57 -8.49
CA GLY A 524 -32.53 15.82 -9.31
C GLY A 524 -33.57 14.99 -8.55
N GLY A 525 -33.61 15.03 -7.20
CA GLY A 525 -34.67 14.33 -6.47
C GLY A 525 -34.72 14.62 -4.97
N GLU A 526 -35.83 14.19 -4.35
CA GLU A 526 -35.99 14.15 -2.90
C GLU A 526 -36.78 12.91 -2.48
N VAL A 527 -36.52 12.41 -1.27
CA VAL A 527 -37.29 11.34 -0.65
C VAL A 527 -37.53 11.64 0.82
N ARG A 528 -38.73 11.34 1.31
CA ARG A 528 -39.01 11.36 2.75
C ARG A 528 -38.54 10.06 3.36
N LEU A 529 -37.61 10.15 4.32
CA LEU A 529 -37.19 9.03 5.14
C LEU A 529 -38.15 8.96 6.34
N ASP A 530 -38.95 7.90 6.41
CA ASP A 530 -39.83 7.55 7.52
C ASP A 530 -39.52 6.16 8.10
N ALA A 531 -38.71 5.39 7.36
CA ALA A 531 -38.12 4.09 7.63
C ALA A 531 -36.88 3.93 6.73
N TRP A 532 -36.22 2.77 6.75
CA TRP A 532 -35.20 2.42 5.76
C TRP A 532 -35.84 2.45 4.37
N ARG A 533 -35.31 3.29 3.48
CA ARG A 533 -35.85 3.51 2.14
C ARG A 533 -34.78 3.21 1.09
N PRO A 534 -35.04 2.31 0.14
CA PRO A 534 -34.24 2.23 -1.08
C PRO A 534 -34.49 3.48 -1.93
N VAL A 535 -33.43 4.08 -2.45
CA VAL A 535 -33.50 5.18 -3.41
C VAL A 535 -32.80 4.74 -4.68
N GLU A 536 -33.54 4.79 -5.79
CA GLU A 536 -33.04 4.55 -7.14
C GLU A 536 -32.41 5.84 -7.65
N LEU A 537 -31.10 5.82 -7.93
CA LEU A 537 -30.35 7.01 -8.36
C LEU A 537 -30.19 7.10 -9.89
N GLY A 538 -30.72 6.14 -10.65
CA GLY A 538 -30.63 6.09 -12.11
C GLY A 538 -29.21 5.87 -12.64
N GLN A 539 -29.04 5.96 -13.98
CA GLN A 539 -27.79 5.62 -14.68
C GLN A 539 -26.77 6.78 -14.83
N GLU A 540 -27.04 7.96 -14.28
CA GLU A 540 -26.11 9.10 -14.32
C GLU A 540 -25.21 9.17 -13.06
N ASP A 541 -24.10 9.93 -13.17
CA ASP A 541 -22.97 9.99 -12.23
C ASP A 541 -23.38 9.93 -10.74
N CYS A 542 -23.40 8.72 -10.19
CA CYS A 542 -23.83 8.47 -8.82
C CYS A 542 -23.01 9.27 -7.80
N LEU A 543 -21.76 9.60 -8.13
CA LEU A 543 -20.89 10.39 -7.26
C LEU A 543 -21.35 11.85 -7.15
N GLN A 544 -21.82 12.44 -8.25
CA GLN A 544 -22.38 13.79 -8.26
C GLN A 544 -23.70 13.85 -7.46
N LEU A 545 -24.54 12.82 -7.59
CA LEU A 545 -25.77 12.71 -6.81
C LEU A 545 -25.47 12.54 -5.31
N LEU A 546 -24.56 11.64 -4.94
CA LEU A 546 -24.16 11.40 -3.55
C LEU A 546 -23.55 12.66 -2.88
N THR A 547 -22.72 13.41 -3.59
CA THR A 547 -22.08 14.63 -3.05
C THR A 547 -23.07 15.80 -2.87
N SER A 548 -24.17 15.79 -3.62
CA SER A 548 -25.25 16.77 -3.50
C SER A 548 -26.26 16.45 -2.39
N MET A 549 -26.18 15.26 -1.77
CA MET A 549 -27.17 14.83 -0.78
C MET A 549 -27.18 15.73 0.46
N ARG A 550 -28.39 16.12 0.90
CA ARG A 550 -28.66 16.91 2.10
C ARG A 550 -29.84 16.30 2.85
N PHE A 551 -29.67 16.03 4.14
CA PHE A 551 -30.73 15.50 5.00
C PHE A 551 -31.29 16.59 5.90
N GLU A 552 -32.59 16.82 5.81
CA GLU A 552 -33.39 17.74 6.61
C GLU A 552 -34.24 16.93 7.61
N PRO A 553 -33.83 16.80 8.88
CA PRO A 553 -34.56 15.99 9.84
C PRO A 553 -35.93 16.61 10.21
N ASP A 554 -36.94 15.77 10.45
CA ASP A 554 -38.18 16.19 11.09
C ASP A 554 -37.88 16.63 12.52
N LEU A 555 -38.06 17.92 12.79
CA LEU A 555 -37.83 18.48 14.11
C LEU A 555 -39.12 18.48 14.94
N PRO A 556 -39.05 18.10 16.24
CA PRO A 556 -40.11 18.37 17.19
C PRO A 556 -40.49 19.86 17.17
N ARG A 557 -41.76 20.17 17.45
CA ARG A 557 -42.25 21.56 17.51
C ARG A 557 -41.25 22.46 18.25
N GLY A 558 -40.96 23.62 17.68
CA GLY A 558 -40.11 24.66 18.25
C GLY A 558 -38.63 24.31 18.44
N ARG A 559 -38.09 23.45 17.57
CA ARG A 559 -36.66 23.35 17.28
C ARG A 559 -36.41 23.90 15.86
N ALA A 560 -35.22 24.44 15.62
CA ALA A 560 -34.81 24.96 14.31
C ALA A 560 -33.53 24.26 13.82
N TRP A 561 -33.42 24.09 12.51
CA TRP A 561 -32.23 23.61 11.81
C TRP A 561 -31.65 24.76 11.00
N SER A 562 -30.32 24.89 11.00
CA SER A 562 -29.60 25.75 10.06
C SER A 562 -28.49 24.91 9.43
N PRO A 563 -28.40 24.83 8.09
CA PRO A 563 -27.23 24.28 7.44
C PRO A 563 -26.03 25.18 7.75
N VAL A 564 -24.86 24.56 8.02
CA VAL A 564 -23.56 25.25 8.09
C VAL A 564 -22.69 24.73 6.95
#